data_AF-A0A915Z3S4-F1
#
_entry.id   AF-A0A915Z3S4-F1
#
_cell.length_a   1.000
_cell.length_b   1.000
_cell.length_c   1.000
_cell.angle_alpha   90.00
_cell.angle_beta   90.00
_cell.angle_gamma   90.00
#
_symmetry.space_group_name_H-M   'P 1'
#
loop_
_entity.id
_entity.type
_entity.pdbx_description
1 polymer ?
#
loop_
_entity_poly.entity_id
_entity_poly.type
_entity_poly.pdbx_seq_one_letter_code
_entity_poly.pdbx_strand_id
1 'polypeptide(L)'
;MAENFYVGYSELVRYLKENKAWSYAVFLNCHRDTILTTVRPSDSWLALDSTWTRRFLFKAKEFNPENFATLERKVKAECANKGFQEYWEKLIYEQKEMSVNRTHLMNSMDMYGVAGEQNYQKITSRGYLKAFGETSEAELGSSKNPFIVSEHGMDSINNQDEVWPSH
;
A
#
# COMPACT_ATOMS: atom_id res chain seq x y z
N MET A 1 6.28 -7.88 28.23
CA MET A 1 6.31 -6.48 27.75
C MET A 1 6.32 -6.54 26.24
N ALA A 2 5.32 -5.97 25.56
CA ALA A 2 5.38 -5.84 24.10
C ALA A 2 6.39 -4.73 23.80
N GLU A 3 7.55 -5.08 23.24
CA GLU A 3 8.42 -4.08 22.63
C GLU A 3 7.64 -3.44 21.48
N ASN A 4 7.30 -2.15 21.62
CA ASN A 4 6.66 -1.39 20.55
C ASN A 4 7.70 -1.14 19.44
N PHE A 5 7.82 -2.10 18.53
CA PHE A 5 8.67 -1.97 17.36
C PHE A 5 8.09 -0.92 16.40
N TYR A 6 8.95 -0.04 15.90
CA TYR A 6 8.56 0.94 14.89
C TYR A 6 8.39 0.26 13.51
N VAL A 7 7.60 0.87 12.63
CA VAL A 7 7.41 0.36 11.26
C VAL A 7 8.74 0.30 10.52
N GLY A 8 9.05 -0.85 9.90
CA GLY A 8 10.33 -1.13 9.25
C GLY A 8 11.41 -1.73 10.16
N TYR A 9 11.11 -1.96 11.44
CA TYR A 9 12.01 -2.69 12.34
C TYR A 9 12.32 -4.10 11.85
N SER A 10 11.31 -4.85 11.42
CA SER A 10 11.46 -6.22 10.90
C SER A 10 12.38 -6.26 9.69
N GLU A 11 12.19 -5.31 8.76
CA GLU A 11 13.02 -5.16 7.57
C GLU A 11 14.47 -4.85 7.92
N LEU A 12 14.72 -3.96 8.88
CA LEU A 12 16.07 -3.67 9.36
C LEU A 12 16.73 -4.92 9.95
N VAL A 13 16.04 -5.62 10.85
CA VAL A 13 16.57 -6.84 11.48
C VAL A 13 16.87 -7.91 10.43
N ARG A 14 15.94 -8.10 9.47
CA ARG A 14 16.07 -9.05 8.37
C ARG A 14 17.27 -8.71 7.49
N TYR A 15 17.38 -7.46 7.04
CA TYR A 15 18.50 -6.97 6.25
C TYR A 15 19.85 -7.26 6.92
N LEU A 16 20.00 -6.95 8.21
CA LEU A 16 21.26 -7.15 8.91
C LEU A 16 21.62 -8.63 9.12
N LYS A 17 20.62 -9.52 9.22
CA LYS A 17 20.85 -10.98 9.35
C LYS A 17 21.19 -11.65 8.04
N GLU A 18 20.56 -11.22 6.95
CA GLU A 18 20.68 -11.87 5.63
C GLU A 18 21.92 -11.40 4.85
N ASN A 19 22.47 -10.23 5.19
CA ASN A 19 23.59 -9.63 4.47
C ASN A 19 24.90 -9.74 5.25
N LYS A 20 25.98 -10.16 4.57
CA LYS A 20 27.34 -10.21 5.15
C LYS A 20 28.05 -8.86 5.14
N ALA A 21 27.67 -7.97 4.21
CA ALA A 21 28.21 -6.63 4.08
C ALA A 21 27.07 -5.62 4.18
N TRP A 22 27.11 -4.78 5.20
CA TRP A 22 26.06 -3.80 5.45
C TRP A 22 26.37 -2.46 4.79
N SER A 23 25.34 -1.85 4.20
CA SER A 23 25.36 -0.48 3.68
C SER A 23 24.04 0.18 4.00
N TYR A 24 24.10 1.40 4.53
CA TYR A 24 22.90 2.15 4.87
C TYR A 24 22.18 2.60 3.59
N ALA A 25 22.92 3.06 2.58
CA ALA A 25 22.36 3.36 1.26
C ALA A 25 21.56 2.18 0.65
N VAL A 26 22.15 0.98 0.67
CA VAL A 26 21.50 -0.22 0.12
C VAL A 26 20.26 -0.57 0.93
N PHE A 27 20.34 -0.51 2.26
CA PHE A 27 19.18 -0.72 3.13
C PHE A 27 18.03 0.25 2.79
N LEU A 28 18.31 1.54 2.69
CA LEU A 28 17.31 2.56 2.35
C LEU A 28 16.62 2.22 1.02
N ASN A 29 17.40 1.87 0.00
CA ASN A 29 16.86 1.57 -1.32
C ASN A 29 16.04 0.27 -1.35
N CYS A 30 16.51 -0.80 -0.71
CA CYS A 30 15.82 -2.09 -0.69
C CYS A 30 14.49 -2.07 0.09
N HIS A 31 14.37 -1.19 1.08
CA HIS A 31 13.20 -1.12 1.95
C HIS A 31 12.46 0.22 1.84
N ARG A 32 12.63 0.90 0.70
CA ARG A 32 12.09 2.22 0.40
C ARG A 32 10.59 2.30 0.65
N ASP A 33 9.81 1.33 0.15
CA ASP A 33 8.34 1.36 0.28
C ASP A 33 7.90 1.25 1.73
N THR A 34 8.55 0.39 2.51
CA THR A 34 8.27 0.29 3.95
C THR A 34 8.61 1.60 4.64
N ILE A 35 9.77 2.20 4.33
CA ILE A 35 10.18 3.49 4.88
C ILE A 35 9.18 4.59 4.49
N LEU A 36 8.72 4.62 3.24
CA LEU A 36 7.77 5.60 2.71
C LEU A 36 6.48 5.61 3.54
N THR A 37 5.95 4.44 3.94
CA THR A 37 4.76 4.37 4.80
C THR A 37 4.95 5.03 6.18
N THR A 38 6.20 5.20 6.63
CA THR A 38 6.51 5.83 7.92
C THR A 38 6.70 7.34 7.85
N VAL A 39 6.95 7.86 6.65
CA VAL A 39 7.22 9.28 6.42
C VAL A 39 5.92 10.06 6.55
N ARG A 40 6.02 11.26 7.11
CA ARG A 40 4.94 12.24 7.15
C ARG A 40 5.29 13.43 6.26
N PRO A 41 4.30 14.06 5.60
CA PRO A 41 4.55 15.23 4.75
C PRO A 41 5.22 16.43 5.44
N SER A 42 5.10 16.53 6.77
CA SER A 42 5.71 17.59 7.57
C SER A 42 7.08 17.22 8.16
N ASP A 43 7.60 16.04 7.87
CA ASP A 43 8.89 15.61 8.42
C ASP A 43 10.04 16.42 7.80
N SER A 44 11.10 16.59 8.59
CA SER A 44 12.37 17.16 8.11
C SER A 44 13.24 16.04 7.57
N TRP A 45 13.82 16.23 6.38
CA TRP A 45 14.77 15.28 5.79
C TRP A 45 15.92 14.95 6.76
N LEU A 46 16.40 15.94 7.51
CA LEU A 46 17.49 15.77 8.48
C LEU A 46 17.05 14.92 9.67
N ALA A 47 15.82 15.11 10.14
CA ALA A 47 15.26 14.33 11.24
C ALA A 47 15.04 12.87 10.83
N LEU A 48 14.54 12.63 9.61
CA LEU A 48 14.41 11.29 9.04
C LEU A 48 15.76 10.61 8.93
N ASP A 49 16.74 11.27 8.31
CA ASP A 49 18.07 10.70 8.12
C ASP A 49 18.75 10.37 9.44
N SER A 50 18.71 11.30 10.39
CA SER A 50 19.28 11.10 11.73
C SER A 50 18.60 9.94 12.47
N THR A 51 17.28 9.81 12.33
CA THR A 51 16.50 8.75 13.00
C THR A 51 16.80 7.38 12.41
N TRP A 52 16.77 7.25 11.08
CA TRP A 52 17.03 5.99 10.40
C TRP A 52 18.50 5.56 10.51
N THR A 53 19.44 6.51 10.43
CA THR A 53 20.86 6.27 10.70
C THR A 53 21.07 5.73 12.12
N ARG A 54 20.47 6.37 13.13
CA ARG A 54 20.56 5.92 14.52
C ARG A 54 19.99 4.51 14.70
N ARG A 55 18.82 4.24 14.13
CA ARG A 55 18.17 2.91 14.17
C ARG A 55 19.06 1.84 13.55
N PHE A 56 19.58 2.12 12.36
CA PHE A 56 20.46 1.22 11.63
C PHE A 56 21.73 0.89 12.42
N LEU A 57 22.44 1.92 12.89
CA LEU A 57 23.66 1.76 13.67
C LEU A 57 23.41 1.06 15.01
N PHE A 58 22.32 1.39 15.71
CA PHE A 58 21.96 0.74 16.96
C PHE A 58 21.82 -0.77 16.78
N LYS A 59 21.04 -1.21 15.78
CA LYS A 59 20.87 -2.65 15.51
C LYS A 59 22.11 -3.32 14.95
N ALA A 60 22.89 -2.62 14.12
CA ALA A 60 24.15 -3.16 13.64
C ALA A 60 25.15 -3.42 14.78
N LYS A 61 25.19 -2.53 15.79
CA LYS A 61 26.04 -2.70 16.98
C LYS A 61 25.68 -3.94 17.79
N GLU A 62 24.39 -4.24 17.92
CA GLU A 62 23.92 -5.43 18.63
C GLU A 62 24.33 -6.73 17.92
N PHE A 63 24.37 -6.73 16.58
CA PHE A 63 24.69 -7.93 15.80
C PHE A 63 26.19 -8.15 15.54
N ASN A 64 26.98 -7.09 15.40
CA ASN A 64 28.42 -7.20 15.14
C ASN A 64 29.19 -6.08 15.85
N PRO A 65 29.34 -6.15 17.19
CA PRO A 65 30.02 -5.12 17.97
C PRO A 65 31.50 -5.00 17.60
N GLU A 66 32.16 -6.08 17.18
CA GLU A 66 33.60 -6.12 16.86
C GLU A 66 33.94 -5.24 15.65
N ASN A 67 33.10 -5.25 14.61
CA ASN A 67 33.32 -4.47 13.39
C ASN A 67 32.52 -3.17 13.34
N PHE A 68 31.80 -2.84 14.42
CA PHE A 68 30.87 -1.70 14.46
C PHE A 68 31.56 -0.37 14.14
N ALA A 69 32.77 -0.12 14.66
CA ALA A 69 33.47 1.14 14.46
C ALA A 69 33.77 1.43 12.97
N THR A 70 34.08 0.39 12.18
CA THR A 70 34.32 0.52 10.74
C THR A 70 33.03 0.84 10.00
N LEU A 71 31.93 0.16 10.36
CA LEU A 71 30.61 0.43 9.80
C LEU A 71 30.13 1.85 10.14
N GLU A 72 30.25 2.25 11.41
CA GLU A 72 29.80 3.56 11.87
C GLU A 72 30.50 4.69 11.09
N ARG A 73 31.81 4.56 10.87
CA ARG A 73 32.57 5.53 10.05
C ARG A 73 32.07 5.57 8.61
N LYS A 74 31.79 4.42 8.02
CA LYS A 74 31.25 4.31 6.66
C LYS A 74 29.88 4.97 6.55
N VAL A 75 28.94 4.65 7.44
CA VAL A 75 27.60 5.24 7.44
C VAL A 75 27.65 6.75 7.67
N LYS A 76 28.47 7.22 8.61
CA LYS A 76 28.66 8.68 8.82
C LYS A 76 29.22 9.38 7.59
N ALA A 77 30.10 8.72 6.84
CA ALA A 77 30.62 9.25 5.57
C ALA A 77 29.54 9.25 4.48
N GLU A 78 28.69 8.21 4.39
CA GLU A 78 27.54 8.16 3.48
C GLU A 78 26.54 9.29 3.75
N CYS A 79 26.25 9.59 5.03
CA CYS A 79 25.31 10.65 5.42
C CYS A 79 25.95 12.06 5.43
N ALA A 80 27.27 12.18 5.33
CA ALA A 80 27.96 13.47 5.35
C ALA A 80 27.55 14.34 4.15
N ASN A 81 27.70 15.65 4.29
CA ASN A 81 27.46 16.61 3.21
C ASN A 81 26.10 16.46 2.52
N LYS A 82 25.04 16.16 3.29
CA LYS A 82 23.67 16.00 2.77
C LYS A 82 23.52 14.81 1.80
N GLY A 83 24.33 13.75 1.97
CA GLY A 83 24.40 12.61 1.06
C GLY A 83 23.06 11.92 0.76
N PHE A 84 22.07 12.00 1.66
CA PHE A 84 20.72 11.49 1.44
C PHE A 84 19.61 12.57 1.44
N GLN A 85 19.96 13.86 1.36
CA GLN A 85 18.95 14.93 1.38
C GLN A 85 17.94 14.75 0.24
N GLU A 86 18.41 14.59 -1.00
CA GLU A 86 17.53 14.42 -2.18
C GLU A 86 16.65 13.17 -2.04
N TYR A 87 17.20 12.08 -1.51
CA TYR A 87 16.44 10.85 -1.25
C TYR A 87 15.27 11.09 -0.29
N TRP A 88 15.54 11.73 0.85
CA TRP A 88 14.53 11.99 1.87
C TRP A 88 13.51 13.04 1.42
N GLU A 89 13.94 14.10 0.74
CA GLU A 89 13.03 15.11 0.18
C GLU A 89 12.10 14.50 -0.88
N LYS A 90 12.61 13.59 -1.71
CA LYS A 90 11.79 12.84 -2.67
C LYS A 90 10.73 12.00 -1.96
N LEU A 91 11.09 11.27 -0.91
CA LEU A 91 10.11 10.50 -0.12
C LEU A 91 9.04 11.37 0.52
N ILE A 92 9.42 12.53 1.09
CA ILE A 92 8.47 13.48 1.67
C ILE A 92 7.51 14.00 0.60
N TYR A 93 8.02 14.33 -0.58
CA TYR A 93 7.21 14.78 -1.71
C TYR A 93 6.20 13.71 -2.16
N GLU A 94 6.66 12.48 -2.40
CA GLU A 94 5.79 11.37 -2.80
C GLU A 94 4.71 11.09 -1.75
N GLN A 95 5.07 11.12 -0.47
CA GLN A 95 4.10 10.94 0.60
C GLN A 95 3.04 12.05 0.63
N LYS A 96 3.45 13.29 0.36
CA LYS A 96 2.53 14.42 0.25
C LYS A 96 1.57 14.23 -0.92
N GLU A 97 2.07 13.82 -2.08
CA GLU A 97 1.26 13.54 -3.27
C GLU A 97 0.24 12.42 -3.01
N MET A 98 0.68 11.29 -2.43
CA MET A 98 -0.21 10.19 -2.05
C MET A 98 -1.29 10.64 -1.06
N SER A 99 -0.94 11.47 -0.08
CA SER A 99 -1.91 12.00 0.88
C SER A 99 -2.96 12.88 0.19
N VAL A 100 -2.57 13.71 -0.77
CA VAL A 100 -3.50 14.57 -1.52
C VAL A 100 -4.43 13.71 -2.39
N ASN A 101 -3.87 12.76 -3.13
CA ASN A 101 -4.65 11.84 -3.97
C ASN A 101 -5.67 11.04 -3.14
N ARG A 102 -5.28 10.59 -1.94
CA ARG A 102 -6.19 9.90 -1.01
C ARG A 102 -7.34 10.80 -0.57
N THR A 103 -7.07 12.06 -0.25
CA THR A 103 -8.12 13.03 0.13
C THR A 103 -9.10 13.28 -1.02
N HIS A 104 -8.60 13.46 -2.25
CA HIS A 104 -9.47 13.64 -3.41
C HIS A 104 -10.36 12.41 -3.65
N LEU A 105 -9.78 11.20 -3.53
CA LEU A 105 -10.52 9.97 -3.65
C LEU A 105 -11.63 9.88 -2.59
N MET A 106 -11.29 10.09 -1.31
CA MET A 106 -12.28 10.07 -0.21
C MET A 106 -13.40 11.09 -0.44
N ASN A 107 -13.06 12.33 -0.78
CA ASN A 107 -14.06 13.37 -1.03
C ASN A 107 -14.99 13.01 -2.19
N SER A 108 -14.46 12.44 -3.27
CA SER A 108 -15.30 11.99 -4.40
C SER A 108 -16.23 10.85 -4.01
N MET A 109 -15.75 9.88 -3.22
CA MET A 109 -16.57 8.78 -2.70
C MET A 109 -17.70 9.28 -1.81
N ASP A 110 -17.42 10.24 -0.92
CA ASP A 110 -18.43 10.86 -0.07
C ASP A 110 -19.51 11.58 -0.89
N MET A 111 -19.11 12.32 -1.93
CA MET A 111 -20.07 12.97 -2.83
C MET A 111 -20.98 11.96 -3.55
N TYR A 112 -20.45 10.81 -3.99
CA TYR A 112 -21.27 9.76 -4.58
C TYR A 112 -22.24 9.14 -3.58
N GLY A 113 -21.83 8.96 -2.32
CA GLY A 113 -22.70 8.53 -1.24
C GLY A 113 -23.86 9.50 -1.00
N VAL A 114 -23.58 10.80 -0.92
CA VAL A 114 -24.59 11.85 -0.76
C VAL A 114 -25.56 11.89 -1.95
N ALA A 115 -25.04 11.79 -3.18
CA ALA A 115 -25.88 11.76 -4.38
C ALA A 115 -26.77 10.51 -4.42
N GLY A 116 -26.23 9.35 -4.01
CA GLY A 116 -26.99 8.11 -3.87
C GLY A 116 -28.16 8.24 -2.90
N GLU A 117 -27.93 8.81 -1.72
CA GLU A 117 -28.96 9.06 -0.72
C GLU A 117 -30.05 10.01 -1.25
N GLN A 118 -29.65 11.12 -1.86
CA GLN A 118 -30.59 12.07 -2.47
C GLN A 118 -31.46 11.41 -3.55
N ASN A 119 -30.86 10.55 -4.38
CA ASN A 119 -31.59 9.81 -5.41
C ASN A 119 -32.58 8.83 -4.77
N TYR A 120 -32.18 8.10 -3.74
CA TYR A 120 -33.06 7.18 -3.00
C TYR A 120 -34.27 7.92 -2.39
N GLN A 121 -34.02 9.06 -1.73
CA GLN A 121 -35.08 9.90 -1.16
C GLN A 121 -36.03 10.43 -2.23
N LYS A 122 -35.52 10.83 -3.39
CA LYS A 122 -36.32 11.29 -4.54
C LYS A 122 -37.20 10.18 -5.13
N ILE A 123 -36.67 8.96 -5.24
CA ILE A 123 -37.44 7.79 -5.72
C ILE A 123 -38.56 7.45 -4.71
N THR A 124 -38.24 7.44 -3.41
CA THR A 124 -39.18 7.15 -2.34
C THR A 124 -40.29 8.20 -2.25
N SER A 125 -39.94 9.49 -2.23
CA SER A 125 -40.89 10.60 -2.12
C SER A 125 -41.79 10.75 -3.34
N ARG A 126 -41.31 10.42 -4.56
CA ARG A 126 -42.14 10.41 -5.78
C ARG A 126 -43.04 9.18 -5.89
N GLY A 127 -43.03 8.26 -4.92
CA GLY A 127 -43.89 7.08 -4.91
C GLY A 127 -43.48 5.98 -5.89
N TYR A 128 -42.29 6.04 -6.49
CA TYR A 128 -41.82 5.00 -7.42
C TYR A 128 -41.63 3.64 -6.73
N LEU A 129 -41.29 3.61 -5.44
CA LEU A 129 -41.25 2.37 -4.66
C LEU A 129 -42.66 1.84 -4.31
N LYS A 130 -43.69 2.69 -4.36
CA LYS A 130 -45.09 2.23 -4.19
C LYS A 130 -45.55 1.41 -5.39
N ALA A 131 -45.00 1.68 -6.58
CA ALA A 131 -45.26 0.91 -7.80
C ALA A 131 -44.61 -0.50 -7.80
N PHE A 132 -43.61 -0.74 -6.94
CA PHE A 132 -42.98 -2.07 -6.77
C PHE A 132 -43.47 -2.82 -5.52
N GLY A 133 -44.18 -2.15 -4.61
CA GLY A 133 -44.78 -2.76 -3.40
C GLY A 133 -46.17 -3.36 -3.63
N GLU A 134 -46.79 -3.12 -4.78
CA GLU A 134 -48.13 -3.62 -5.13
C GLU A 134 -48.09 -4.86 -6.06
N THR A 135 -47.11 -5.75 -5.86
CA THR A 135 -47.13 -7.11 -6.45
C THR A 135 -47.03 -8.20 -5.38
N SER A 136 -48.03 -8.22 -4.50
CA SER A 136 -48.59 -9.46 -3.94
C SER A 136 -49.99 -9.10 -3.45
N GLU A 137 -51.06 -9.44 -4.17
CA GLU A 137 -51.85 -10.66 -3.89
C GLU A 137 -52.65 -11.07 -5.14
N ALA A 138 -51.97 -11.59 -6.17
CA ALA A 138 -52.51 -12.55 -7.14
C ALA A 138 -51.46 -12.75 -8.22
N GLU A 139 -50.57 -13.72 -8.01
CA GLU A 139 -50.17 -14.71 -9.02
C GLU A 139 -48.96 -15.47 -8.49
N LEU A 140 -49.27 -16.65 -7.95
CA LEU A 140 -48.30 -17.69 -7.67
C LEU A 140 -47.81 -18.21 -9.03
N GLY A 141 -46.69 -17.69 -9.52
CA GLY A 141 -46.20 -18.04 -10.86
C GLY A 141 -44.78 -17.59 -11.15
N SER A 142 -43.80 -18.24 -10.52
CA SER A 142 -42.40 -18.40 -11.00
C SER A 142 -41.76 -17.23 -11.77
N SER A 143 -40.99 -16.37 -11.09
CA SER A 143 -39.92 -15.63 -11.77
C SER A 143 -38.74 -15.33 -10.86
N LYS A 144 -37.54 -15.47 -11.43
CA LYS A 144 -36.24 -15.64 -10.78
C LYS A 144 -35.64 -14.31 -10.32
N ASN A 145 -34.93 -14.34 -9.19
CA ASN A 145 -34.09 -13.26 -8.67
C ASN A 145 -33.20 -12.63 -9.76
N PRO A 146 -33.13 -11.28 -9.89
CA PRO A 146 -32.29 -10.64 -10.89
C PRO A 146 -30.83 -10.42 -10.41
N PHE A 147 -30.37 -11.14 -9.38
CA PHE A 147 -29.00 -11.02 -8.89
C PHE A 147 -28.40 -12.38 -8.54
N ILE A 148 -28.11 -13.17 -9.57
CA ILE A 148 -27.08 -14.20 -9.50
C ILE A 148 -26.15 -13.96 -10.67
N VAL A 149 -24.95 -13.46 -10.36
CA VAL A 149 -23.78 -13.56 -11.24
C VAL A 149 -23.40 -15.03 -11.25
N SER A 150 -23.61 -15.71 -12.37
CA SER A 150 -23.05 -17.05 -12.60
C SER A 150 -21.84 -16.93 -13.53
N GLU A 151 -20.69 -17.26 -12.95
CA GLU A 151 -19.49 -17.66 -13.67
C GLU A 151 -19.76 -18.91 -14.54
N HIS A 152 -19.05 -18.94 -15.67
CA HIS A 152 -18.66 -20.13 -16.45
C HIS A 152 -19.73 -20.92 -17.22
N GLY A 153 -19.65 -20.81 -18.54
CA GLY A 153 -20.07 -21.83 -19.49
C GLY A 153 -19.00 -22.00 -20.57
N MET A 154 -18.05 -22.91 -20.36
CA MET A 154 -17.37 -23.59 -21.45
C MET A 154 -18.36 -24.61 -22.02
N ASP A 155 -18.46 -24.69 -23.34
CA ASP A 155 -18.76 -25.95 -24.01
C ASP A 155 -17.74 -26.19 -25.11
N SER A 156 -17.09 -27.34 -24.96
CA SER A 156 -16.05 -27.89 -25.82
C SER A 156 -16.64 -28.44 -27.11
N ILE A 157 -15.96 -28.21 -28.23
CA ILE A 157 -15.93 -29.17 -29.34
C ILE A 157 -14.47 -29.59 -29.52
N ASN A 158 -14.29 -30.91 -29.50
CA ASN A 158 -13.03 -31.63 -29.34
C ASN A 158 -12.39 -31.96 -30.70
N ASN A 159 -11.06 -31.78 -30.74
CA ASN A 159 -10.02 -32.44 -31.54
C ASN A 159 -10.12 -32.55 -33.06
N GLN A 160 -9.11 -31.99 -33.73
CA GLN A 160 -8.14 -32.82 -34.46
C GLN A 160 -6.77 -32.15 -34.55
N ASP A 161 -5.76 -33.00 -34.47
CA ASP A 161 -4.32 -32.75 -34.38
C ASP A 161 -3.76 -31.87 -35.51
N GLU A 162 -2.74 -31.06 -35.23
CA GLU A 162 -1.51 -31.05 -36.03
C GLU A 162 -0.35 -30.28 -35.39
N VAL A 163 0.85 -30.82 -35.59
CA VAL A 163 2.12 -30.53 -34.93
C VAL A 163 2.96 -29.53 -35.75
N TRP A 164 3.50 -28.52 -35.06
CA TRP A 164 4.65 -27.59 -35.28
C TRP A 164 5.62 -27.83 -36.47
N PRO A 165 6.31 -26.78 -37.02
CA PRO A 165 7.50 -26.24 -36.34
C PRO A 165 7.82 -24.74 -36.51
N SER A 166 8.74 -24.35 -35.63
CA SER A 166 9.46 -23.09 -35.44
C SER A 166 10.35 -22.69 -36.62
N HIS A 167 10.55 -21.38 -36.78
CA HIS A 167 11.80 -20.77 -37.25
C HIS A 167 12.12 -19.52 -36.46
#